data_AF-A0AA88U016-F1
#
_entry.id   AF-A0AA88U016-F1
#
_cell.length_a   1.000
_cell.length_b   1.000
_cell.length_c   1.000
_cell.angle_alpha   90.00
_cell.angle_beta   90.00
_cell.angle_gamma   90.00
#
_symmetry.space_group_name_H-M   'P 1'
#
loop_
_entity.id
_entity.type
_entity.pdbx_description
1 polymer ?
#
loop_
_entity_poly.entity_id
_entity_poly.type
_entity_poly.pdbx_seq_one_letter_code
_entity_poly.pdbx_strand_id
1 'polypeptide(L)'
;AFNNGSVPPSAQATFPYIFAVSKFLQPGTFDLVGTVVYEIDQLPYQSTFYNGTIEVTEAGGLISVESVFLISLGIALLVLLGLWIRSQIQHLSKKTKRAPKVEVGTGTTDASMDEWLQGTAYTQSLSSKSKKKK
;
A
#
# COMPACT_ATOMS: atom_id res chain seq x y z
N ALA A 1 1.05 40.47 -24.21
CA ALA A 1 1.33 41.86 -23.84
C ALA A 1 0.10 42.69 -24.15
N PHE A 2 -0.33 43.57 -23.24
CA PHE A 2 -1.42 44.50 -23.51
C PHE A 2 -0.87 45.56 -24.47
N ASN A 3 -1.31 45.54 -25.73
CA ASN A 3 -0.81 46.48 -26.73
C ASN A 3 -1.64 47.76 -26.65
N ASN A 4 -0.98 48.89 -26.45
CA ASN A 4 -1.61 50.20 -26.60
C ASN A 4 -2.13 50.30 -28.05
N GLY A 5 -3.43 50.52 -28.20
CA GLY A 5 -4.08 50.58 -29.51
C GLY A 5 -5.11 51.70 -29.55
N SER A 6 -5.21 52.37 -30.69
CA SER A 6 -6.25 53.36 -30.95
C SER A 6 -7.49 52.67 -31.51
N VAL A 7 -8.65 52.93 -30.90
CA VAL A 7 -9.93 52.45 -31.42
C VAL A 7 -10.59 53.61 -32.17
N PRO A 8 -10.92 53.47 -33.46
CA PRO A 8 -11.64 54.51 -34.19
C PRO A 8 -13.00 54.83 -33.56
N PRO A 9 -13.52 56.06 -33.71
CA PRO A 9 -14.87 56.39 -33.29
C PRO A 9 -15.89 55.41 -33.88
N SER A 10 -16.87 55.01 -33.08
CA SER A 10 -17.93 54.06 -33.46
C SER A 10 -17.46 52.65 -33.83
N ALA A 11 -16.19 52.30 -33.59
CA ALA A 11 -15.69 50.93 -33.69
C ALA A 11 -15.61 50.27 -32.30
N GLN A 12 -15.75 48.95 -32.28
CA GLN A 12 -15.53 48.15 -31.08
C GLN A 12 -14.23 47.36 -31.23
N ALA A 13 -13.41 47.35 -30.18
CA ALA A 13 -12.22 46.52 -30.10
C ALA A 13 -12.29 45.63 -28.86
N THR A 14 -11.77 44.41 -28.99
CA THR A 14 -11.69 43.43 -27.90
C THR A 14 -10.24 43.15 -27.61
N PHE A 15 -9.82 43.34 -26.36
CA PHE A 15 -8.45 43.12 -25.91
C PHE A 15 -8.39 41.89 -25.01
N PRO A 16 -7.73 40.79 -25.42
CA PRO A 16 -7.54 39.65 -24.55
C PRO A 16 -6.54 40.01 -23.45
N TYR A 17 -6.88 39.69 -22.20
CA TYR A 17 -5.96 39.79 -21.07
C TYR A 17 -5.65 38.39 -20.56
N ILE A 18 -4.35 38.09 -20.43
CA ILE A 18 -3.85 36.81 -19.92
C ILE A 18 -3.25 37.11 -18.55
N PHE A 19 -3.66 36.36 -17.53
CA PHE A 19 -3.10 36.44 -16.20
C PHE A 19 -2.64 35.06 -15.74
N ALA A 20 -1.69 35.04 -14.82
CA ALA A 20 -1.21 33.83 -14.17
C ALA A 20 -1.10 34.11 -12.68
N VAL A 21 -1.39 33.09 -11.87
CA VAL A 21 -1.26 33.18 -10.42
C VAL A 21 0.21 32.97 -10.04
N SER A 22 0.73 33.79 -9.13
CA SER A 22 2.08 33.63 -8.60
C SER A 22 2.15 32.37 -7.73
N LYS A 23 3.22 31.58 -7.86
CA LYS A 23 3.49 30.42 -6.99
C LYS A 23 3.66 30.77 -5.51
N PHE A 24 3.87 32.04 -5.20
CA PHE A 24 4.01 32.56 -3.84
C PHE A 24 2.70 33.10 -3.27
N LEU A 25 1.62 33.11 -4.06
CA LEU A 25 0.32 33.51 -3.57
C LEU A 25 -0.23 32.41 -2.66
N GLN A 26 -0.65 32.79 -1.46
CA GLN A 26 -1.26 31.85 -0.53
C GLN A 26 -2.61 31.37 -1.09
N PRO A 27 -3.00 30.10 -0.88
CA PRO A 27 -4.31 29.62 -1.28
C PRO A 27 -5.43 30.47 -0.66
N GLY A 28 -6.44 30.82 -1.46
CA GLY A 28 -7.53 31.67 -1.03
C GLY A 28 -8.35 32.25 -2.17
N THR A 29 -9.40 32.98 -1.80
CA THR A 29 -10.26 33.69 -2.75
C THR A 29 -9.68 35.08 -3.00
N PHE A 30 -9.45 35.41 -4.26
CA PHE A 30 -8.96 36.71 -4.68
C PHE A 30 -9.93 37.37 -5.65
N ASP A 31 -10.04 38.68 -5.56
CA ASP A 31 -10.88 39.45 -6.47
C ASP A 31 -10.05 39.87 -7.70
N LEU A 32 -10.60 39.64 -8.90
CA LEU A 32 -9.97 40.08 -10.13
C LEU A 32 -10.57 41.41 -10.58
N VAL A 33 -9.81 42.48 -10.39
CA VAL A 33 -10.17 43.84 -10.80
C VAL A 33 -9.28 44.27 -11.96
N GLY A 34 -9.91 44.69 -13.07
CA GLY A 34 -9.24 45.25 -14.22
C GLY A 34 -9.47 46.74 -14.31
N THR A 35 -8.45 47.49 -14.71
CA THR A 35 -8.57 48.94 -14.95
C THR A 35 -8.12 49.23 -16.37
N VAL A 36 -8.99 49.84 -17.17
CA VAL A 36 -8.63 50.39 -18.48
C VAL A 36 -8.36 51.87 -18.34
N VAL A 37 -7.19 52.31 -18.75
CA VAL A 37 -6.85 53.72 -18.92
C VAL A 37 -6.89 54.02 -20.41
N TYR A 38 -7.65 55.03 -20.81
CA TYR A 38 -7.83 55.41 -22.20
C TYR A 38 -7.87 56.94 -22.36
N GLU A 39 -7.63 57.42 -23.56
CA GLU A 39 -7.57 58.84 -23.87
C GLU A 39 -8.64 59.18 -24.92
N ILE A 40 -9.39 60.25 -24.68
CA ILE A 40 -10.32 60.84 -25.66
C ILE A 40 -9.98 62.32 -25.75
N ASP A 41 -9.76 62.83 -26.96
CA ASP A 41 -9.46 64.25 -27.20
C ASP A 41 -8.33 64.83 -26.32
N GLN A 42 -7.25 64.05 -26.12
CA GLN A 42 -6.09 64.42 -25.28
C GLN A 42 -6.36 64.49 -23.78
N LEU A 43 -7.55 64.03 -23.35
CA LEU A 43 -7.91 63.94 -21.95
C LEU A 43 -7.86 62.48 -21.47
N PRO A 44 -7.17 62.19 -20.35
CA PRO A 44 -7.08 60.85 -19.80
C PRO A 44 -8.34 60.49 -19.03
N TYR A 45 -8.83 59.27 -19.25
CA TYR A 45 -9.95 58.66 -18.56
C TYR A 45 -9.57 57.27 -18.04
N GLN A 46 -10.25 56.85 -16.99
CA GLN A 46 -10.06 55.54 -16.40
C GLN A 46 -11.41 54.89 -16.12
N SER A 47 -11.53 53.62 -16.48
CA SER A 47 -12.69 52.80 -16.14
C SER A 47 -12.23 51.52 -15.47
N THR A 48 -12.82 51.22 -14.31
CA THR A 48 -12.54 50.01 -13.54
C THR A 48 -13.67 49.03 -13.73
N PHE A 49 -13.34 47.79 -14.09
CA PHE A 49 -14.30 46.72 -14.29
C PHE A 49 -13.99 45.54 -13.36
N TYR A 50 -15.07 44.91 -12.89
CA TYR A 50 -15.02 43.76 -12.00
C TYR A 50 -15.42 42.51 -12.79
N ASN A 51 -14.53 41.53 -12.89
CA ASN A 51 -14.79 40.32 -13.70
C ASN A 51 -15.05 39.07 -12.85
N GLY A 52 -15.10 39.21 -11.52
CA GLY A 52 -15.45 38.12 -10.59
C GLY A 52 -14.36 37.79 -9.58
N THR A 53 -14.64 36.75 -8.79
CA THR A 53 -13.71 36.15 -7.83
C THR A 53 -12.98 34.98 -8.48
N ILE A 54 -11.67 34.91 -8.27
CA ILE A 54 -10.84 33.76 -8.67
C ILE A 54 -10.43 33.01 -7.40
N GLU A 55 -10.60 31.69 -7.42
CA GLU A 55 -10.12 30.83 -6.35
C GLU A 55 -8.71 30.36 -6.70
N VAL A 56 -7.76 30.71 -5.84
CA VAL A 56 -6.39 30.20 -5.93
C VAL A 56 -6.31 28.98 -5.04
N THR A 57 -6.35 27.81 -5.66
CA THR A 57 -6.11 26.54 -4.98
C THR A 57 -4.62 26.24 -4.94
N GLU A 58 -4.18 25.54 -3.90
CA GLU A 58 -2.81 25.06 -3.82
C GLU A 58 -2.56 24.12 -5.01
N ALA A 59 -1.56 24.44 -5.83
CA ALA A 59 -1.12 23.51 -6.86
C ALA A 59 -0.59 22.28 -6.14
N GLY A 60 -1.32 21.16 -6.19
CA GLY A 60 -0.98 19.92 -5.49
C GLY A 60 0.51 19.63 -5.64
N GLY A 61 1.24 19.77 -4.53
CA GLY A 61 2.69 19.67 -4.55
C GLY A 61 3.15 18.30 -5.01
N LEU A 62 4.40 18.20 -5.46
CA LEU A 62 5.01 16.90 -5.83
C LEU A 62 4.99 15.86 -4.69
N ILE A 63 4.77 16.31 -3.45
CA ILE A 63 4.62 15.49 -2.25
C ILE A 63 3.19 15.71 -1.72
N SER A 64 2.20 15.14 -2.42
CA SER A 64 0.84 15.05 -1.88
C SER A 64 0.73 13.92 -0.86
N VAL A 65 -0.18 14.06 0.10
CA VAL A 65 -0.44 13.06 1.14
C VAL A 65 -0.79 11.71 0.51
N GLU A 66 -1.52 11.71 -0.60
CA GLU A 66 -1.87 10.54 -1.39
C GLU A 66 -0.62 9.83 -1.93
N SER A 67 0.36 10.59 -2.43
CA SER A 67 1.62 10.03 -2.95
C SER A 67 2.45 9.40 -1.83
N VAL A 68 2.57 10.06 -0.69
CA VAL A 68 3.26 9.50 0.50
C VAL A 68 2.57 8.23 0.98
N PHE A 69 1.24 8.25 1.05
CA PHE A 69 0.43 7.09 1.44
C PHE A 69 0.65 5.91 0.50
N LEU A 70 0.51 6.10 -0.82
CA LEU A 70 0.65 5.02 -1.81
C LEU A 70 2.06 4.44 -1.85
N ILE A 71 3.10 5.28 -1.75
CA ILE A 71 4.49 4.82 -1.72
C ILE A 71 4.75 4.01 -0.44
N SER A 72 4.32 4.52 0.73
CA SER A 72 4.50 3.81 2.01
C SER A 72 3.77 2.46 2.02
N LEU A 73 2.54 2.42 1.49
CA LEU A 73 1.75 1.21 1.34
C LEU A 73 2.42 0.21 0.39
N GLY A 74 2.95 0.68 -0.74
CA GLY A 74 3.69 -0.14 -1.69
C GLY A 74 4.92 -0.81 -1.06
N ILE A 75 5.72 -0.04 -0.31
CA ILE A 75 6.89 -0.57 0.40
C ILE A 75 6.46 -1.60 1.46
N ALA A 76 5.41 -1.31 2.24
CA ALA A 76 4.91 -2.21 3.27
C ALA A 76 4.46 -3.57 2.68
N LEU A 77 3.75 -3.55 1.56
CA LEU A 77 3.32 -4.76 0.85
C LEU A 77 4.50 -5.56 0.30
N LEU A 78 5.52 -4.90 -0.26
CA LEU A 78 6.73 -5.56 -0.75
C LEU A 78 7.51 -6.25 0.39
N VAL A 79 7.65 -5.59 1.55
CA VAL A 79 8.29 -6.17 2.73
C VAL A 79 7.49 -7.37 3.24
N LEU A 80 6.16 -7.24 3.37
CA LEU A 80 5.27 -8.33 3.77
C LEU A 80 5.38 -9.53 2.82
N LEU A 81 5.38 -9.28 1.51
CA LEU A 81 5.51 -10.32 0.50
C LEU A 81 6.87 -11.03 0.59
N GLY A 82 7.97 -10.27 0.77
CA GLY A 82 9.30 -10.84 0.95
C GLY A 82 9.41 -11.73 2.20
N LEU A 83 8.85 -11.29 3.32
CA LEU A 83 8.77 -12.09 4.55
C LEU A 83 7.89 -13.33 4.38
N TRP A 84 6.78 -13.21 3.67
CA TRP A 84 5.88 -14.33 3.38
C TRP A 84 6.56 -15.40 2.52
N ILE A 85 7.24 -15.01 1.43
CA ILE A 85 8.01 -15.93 0.58
C ILE A 85 9.10 -16.62 1.41
N ARG A 86 9.85 -15.87 2.22
CA ARG A 86 10.90 -16.43 3.08
C ARG A 86 10.32 -17.44 4.08
N SER A 87 9.16 -17.16 4.67
CA SER A 87 8.45 -18.07 5.56
C SER A 87 8.02 -19.36 4.83
N GLN A 88 7.42 -19.25 3.65
CA GLN A 88 7.03 -20.41 2.84
C GLN A 88 8.22 -21.30 2.48
N ILE A 89 9.35 -20.72 2.07
CA ILE A 89 10.59 -21.45 1.78
C ILE A 89 11.11 -22.16 3.04
N GLN A 90 11.05 -21.52 4.21
CA GLN A 90 11.44 -22.15 5.48
C GLN A 90 10.52 -23.31 5.87
N HIS A 91 9.21 -23.19 5.63
CA HIS A 91 8.24 -24.27 5.90
C HIS A 91 8.43 -25.47 4.97
N LEU A 92 8.79 -25.24 3.70
CA LEU A 92 9.10 -26.30 2.73
C LEU A 92 10.46 -26.95 2.98
N SER A 93 11.47 -26.16 3.37
CA SER A 93 12.84 -26.64 3.65
C SER A 93 12.92 -27.53 4.90
N LYS A 94 11.98 -27.40 5.86
CA LYS A 94 11.97 -28.24 7.08
C LYS A 94 11.55 -29.70 6.84
N LYS A 95 11.14 -30.12 5.64
CA LYS A 95 10.93 -31.53 5.30
C LYS A 95 12.13 -32.13 4.55
N THR A 96 13.25 -32.33 5.24
CA THR A 96 14.18 -33.48 5.08
C THR A 96 15.21 -33.40 6.21
N LYS A 97 14.78 -33.63 7.45
CA LYS A 97 15.65 -34.38 8.36
C LYS A 97 15.14 -35.80 8.30
N ARG A 98 15.77 -36.61 7.43
CA ARG A 98 15.61 -38.06 7.39
C ARG A 98 15.80 -38.52 8.84
N ALA A 99 14.76 -39.13 9.43
CA ALA A 99 14.88 -39.71 10.76
C ALA A 99 16.11 -40.64 10.75
N PRO A 100 16.98 -40.63 11.79
CA PRO A 100 18.08 -41.56 11.84
C PRO A 100 17.48 -42.97 11.75
N LYS A 101 17.97 -43.75 10.79
CA LYS A 101 17.55 -45.14 10.63
C LYS A 101 18.01 -45.86 11.89
N VAL A 102 17.07 -46.10 12.80
CA VAL A 102 17.30 -46.93 13.98
C VAL A 102 17.49 -48.34 13.43
N GLU A 103 18.74 -48.81 13.43
CA GLU A 103 19.03 -50.21 13.14
C GLU A 103 18.48 -51.03 14.31
N VAL A 104 17.35 -51.69 14.07
CA VAL A 104 16.86 -52.76 14.93
C VAL A 104 17.85 -53.91 14.79
N GLY A 105 18.80 -53.96 15.72
CA GLY A 105 19.71 -55.09 15.90
C GLY A 105 18.93 -56.39 16.07
N THR A 106 19.48 -57.44 15.49
CA THR A 106 19.07 -58.85 15.51
C THR A 106 18.31 -59.24 16.77
N GLY A 107 17.01 -59.54 16.62
CA GLY A 107 16.18 -60.09 17.68
C GLY A 107 16.66 -61.49 18.06
N THR A 108 17.41 -61.60 19.16
CA THR A 108 17.49 -62.83 19.94
C THR A 108 16.31 -62.80 20.92
N THR A 109 15.26 -63.55 20.61
CA THR A 109 14.23 -63.89 21.60
C THR A 109 14.93 -64.71 22.68
N ASP A 110 15.18 -64.08 23.83
CA ASP A 110 15.84 -64.75 24.94
C ASP A 110 14.81 -65.70 25.57
N ALA A 111 15.03 -67.00 25.39
CA ALA A 111 14.21 -68.08 25.95
C ALA A 111 14.19 -68.08 27.50
N SER A 112 14.97 -67.20 28.15
CA SER A 112 14.95 -66.97 29.59
C SER A 112 13.71 -66.22 30.10
N MET A 113 12.99 -65.49 29.24
CA MET A 113 11.79 -64.73 29.67
C MET A 113 10.57 -65.60 29.98
N ASP A 114 10.52 -66.85 29.53
CA ASP A 114 9.40 -67.76 29.79
C ASP A 114 9.60 -68.66 31.03
N GLU A 115 10.83 -68.80 31.55
CA GLU A 115 11.12 -69.69 32.68
C GLU A 115 10.64 -69.08 34.02
N TRP A 116 10.84 -67.79 34.25
CA TRP A 116 10.42 -67.10 35.48
C TRP A 116 8.90 -66.89 35.59
N LEU A 117 8.16 -67.13 34.50
CA LEU A 117 6.71 -67.02 34.45
C LEU A 117 5.99 -68.35 34.78
N GLN A 118 6.71 -69.48 34.82
CA GLN A 118 6.14 -70.78 35.16
C GLN A 118 5.69 -70.82 36.63
N GLY A 119 4.41 -71.15 36.87
CA GLY A 119 3.83 -71.23 38.23
C GLY A 119 3.16 -69.94 38.73
N THR A 120 3.24 -68.84 37.98
CA THR A 120 2.52 -67.59 38.31
C THR A 120 1.09 -67.60 37.76
N ALA A 121 0.21 -66.76 38.32
CA ALA A 121 -1.20 -66.64 37.91
C ALA A 121 -1.40 -66.37 36.39
N TYR A 122 -0.36 -65.85 35.72
CA TYR A 122 -0.34 -65.65 34.27
C TYR A 122 -0.50 -66.98 33.50
N THR A 123 0.20 -68.04 33.91
CA THR A 123 0.08 -69.39 33.30
C THR A 123 -1.30 -70.04 33.54
N GLN A 124 -1.92 -69.82 34.70
CA GLN A 124 -3.27 -70.30 35.00
C GLN A 124 -4.34 -69.57 34.16
N SER A 125 -4.11 -68.30 33.84
CA SER A 125 -5.01 -67.53 32.97
C SER A 125 -4.99 -68.02 31.51
N LEU A 126 -3.83 -68.47 31.02
CA LEU A 126 -3.68 -69.03 29.66
C LEU A 126 -4.35 -70.41 29.52
N SER A 127 -4.21 -71.30 30.51
CA SER A 127 -4.83 -72.63 30.47
C SER A 127 -6.36 -72.58 30.61
N SER A 128 -6.89 -71.64 31.39
CA SER A 128 -8.34 -71.44 31.54
C SER A 128 -8.98 -70.78 30.30
N LYS A 129 -8.24 -69.89 29.62
CA LYS A 129 -8.68 -69.27 28.34
C LYS A 129 -8.70 -70.27 27.18
N SER A 130 -7.80 -71.26 27.19
CA SER A 130 -7.77 -72.37 26.23
C SER A 130 -8.98 -73.31 26.36
N LYS A 131 -9.46 -73.61 27.58
CA LYS A 131 -10.58 -74.53 27.82
C LYS A 131 -11.97 -73.95 27.53
N LYS A 132 -12.10 -72.64 27.29
CA LYS A 132 -13.39 -71.97 27.01
C LYS A 132 -13.69 -71.84 25.51
N LYS A 133 -12.87 -72.41 24.64
CA LYS A 133 -13.03 -72.39 23.19
C LYS A 133 -13.08 -73.82 22.63
N LYS A 134 -14.15 -74.55 22.96
CA LYS A 134 -14.68 -75.68 22.19
C LYS A 134 -16.17 -75.77 22.39
#